data_AF-A0A838MWH0-F1
#
_entry.id   AF-A0A838MWH0-F1
#
_cell.length_a   1.000
_cell.length_b   1.000
_cell.length_c   1.000
_cell.angle_alpha   90.00
_cell.angle_beta   90.00
_cell.angle_gamma   90.00
#
_symmetry.space_group_name_H-M   'P 1'
#
loop_
_entity.id
_entity.type
_entity.pdbx_description
1 polymer ?
#
loop_
_entity_poly.entity_id
_entity_poly.type
_entity_poly.pdbx_seq_one_letter_code
_entity_poly.pdbx_strand_id
1 'polypeptide(L)'
;MTPTNSTEIERQQEHARRVRQMFAGIAGRYDLLNHLLSGNIDRRWRRIVARRLRPLLTAGVQALDVACGTGDLSLALQEAG
;
A
#
# COMPACT_ATOMS: atom_id res chain seq x y z
N MET A 1 -21.57 -15.81 -26.55
CA MET A 1 -20.55 -15.92 -25.48
C MET A 1 -19.21 -16.11 -26.16
N THR A 2 -18.49 -15.01 -26.42
CA THR A 2 -17.26 -15.02 -27.22
C THR A 2 -16.14 -15.73 -26.44
N PRO A 3 -15.42 -16.70 -27.04
CA PRO A 3 -14.27 -17.30 -26.38
C PRO A 3 -13.18 -16.23 -26.28
N THR A 4 -12.81 -15.86 -25.06
CA THR A 4 -11.60 -15.06 -24.82
C THR A 4 -10.42 -15.85 -25.38
N ASN A 5 -9.87 -15.36 -26.49
CA ASN A 5 -8.75 -15.96 -27.22
C ASN A 5 -7.58 -16.21 -26.24
N SER A 6 -7.12 -17.45 -26.14
CA SER A 6 -6.06 -17.88 -25.21
C SER A 6 -4.79 -17.03 -25.32
N THR A 7 -4.50 -16.56 -26.53
CA THR A 7 -3.39 -15.66 -26.86
C THR A 7 -3.49 -14.28 -26.21
N GLU A 8 -4.71 -13.78 -25.96
CA GLU A 8 -4.90 -12.51 -25.26
C GLU A 8 -4.63 -12.66 -23.76
N ILE A 9 -5.07 -13.78 -23.18
CA ILE A 9 -4.80 -14.10 -21.77
C ILE A 9 -3.29 -14.25 -21.54
N GLU A 10 -2.58 -14.93 -22.43
CA GLU A 10 -1.12 -15.07 -22.37
C GLU A 10 -0.40 -13.72 -22.42
N ARG A 11 -0.80 -12.82 -23.34
CA ARG A 11 -0.23 -11.47 -23.43
C ARG A 11 -0.47 -10.64 -22.18
N GLN A 12 -1.68 -10.68 -21.62
CA GLN A 12 -2.03 -9.99 -20.37
C GLN A 12 -1.18 -10.50 -19.20
N GLN A 13 -1.00 -11.82 -19.09
CA GLN A 13 -0.16 -12.43 -18.05
C GLN A 13 1.31 -12.04 -18.20
N GLU A 14 1.83 -12.02 -19.43
CA GLU A 14 3.21 -11.63 -19.71
C GLU A 14 3.46 -10.13 -19.44
N HIS A 15 2.50 -9.27 -19.78
CA HIS A 15 2.53 -7.85 -19.41
C HIS A 15 2.55 -7.68 -17.89
N ALA A 16 1.64 -8.36 -17.16
CA ALA A 16 1.59 -8.31 -15.71
C ALA A 16 2.89 -8.82 -15.05
N ARG A 17 3.54 -9.85 -15.62
CA ARG A 17 4.85 -10.34 -15.15
C ARG A 17 5.94 -9.30 -15.35
N ARG A 18 6.00 -8.65 -16.51
CA ARG A 18 6.98 -7.58 -16.80
C ARG A 18 6.81 -6.39 -15.86
N VAL A 19 5.57 -5.94 -15.64
CA VAL A 19 5.26 -4.86 -14.70
C VAL A 19 5.72 -5.24 -13.29
N ARG A 20 5.38 -6.45 -12.82
CA ARG A 20 5.84 -6.93 -11.50
C ARG A 20 7.35 -6.97 -11.36
N GLN A 21 8.08 -7.45 -12.37
CA GLN A 21 9.55 -7.49 -12.33
C GLN A 21 10.18 -6.10 -12.31
N MET A 22 9.66 -5.17 -13.11
CA MET A 22 10.09 -3.77 -13.08
C MET A 22 9.86 -3.16 -11.70
N PHE A 23 8.66 -3.33 -11.13
CA PHE A 23 8.35 -2.83 -9.80
C PHE A 23 9.20 -3.49 -8.71
N ALA A 24 9.47 -4.79 -8.79
CA ALA A 24 10.35 -5.48 -7.85
C ALA A 24 11.78 -4.91 -7.85
N GLY A 25 12.28 -4.46 -9.01
CA GLY A 25 13.61 -3.83 -9.11
C GLY A 25 13.69 -2.42 -8.55
N ILE A 26 12.57 -1.70 -8.47
CA ILE A 26 12.54 -0.28 -8.06
C ILE A 26 11.90 -0.03 -6.70
N ALA A 27 11.06 -0.94 -6.19
CA ALA A 27 10.26 -0.76 -4.97
C ALA A 27 11.09 -0.30 -3.77
N GLY A 28 12.22 -0.96 -3.50
CA GLY A 28 13.09 -0.58 -2.37
C GLY A 28 13.71 0.82 -2.49
N ARG A 29 13.97 1.30 -3.71
CA ARG A 29 14.45 2.67 -3.94
C ARG A 29 13.31 3.69 -3.88
N TYR A 30 12.12 3.31 -4.32
CA TYR A 30 10.92 4.16 -4.29
C TYR A 30 10.46 4.45 -2.87
N ASP A 31 10.45 3.48 -1.96
CA ASP A 31 10.08 3.74 -0.56
C ASP A 31 11.07 4.72 0.09
N LEU A 32 12.37 4.52 -0.14
CA LEU A 32 13.41 5.44 0.34
C LEU A 32 13.26 6.84 -0.27
N LEU A 33 13.02 6.93 -1.58
CA LEU A 33 12.79 8.21 -2.26
C LEU A 33 11.52 8.87 -1.75
N ASN A 34 10.45 8.12 -1.50
CA ASN A 34 9.20 8.67 -0.96
C ASN A 34 9.43 9.27 0.42
N HIS A 35 10.20 8.61 1.30
CA HIS A 35 10.54 9.19 2.61
C HIS A 35 11.41 10.45 2.51
N LEU A 36 12.40 10.45 1.60
CA LEU A 36 13.32 11.57 1.39
C LEU A 36 12.64 12.77 0.68
N LEU A 37 11.97 12.52 -0.44
CA LEU A 37 11.30 13.53 -1.27
C LEU A 37 10.06 14.10 -0.58
N SER A 38 9.34 13.28 0.19
CA SER A 38 8.25 13.81 1.02
C SER A 38 8.77 14.58 2.23
N GLY A 39 10.09 14.65 2.49
CA GLY A 39 10.63 15.33 3.66
C GLY A 39 10.03 14.82 4.97
N ASN A 40 9.75 13.51 5.06
CA ASN A 40 9.09 12.86 6.20
C ASN A 40 7.64 13.34 6.49
N ILE A 41 7.01 14.06 5.55
CA ILE A 41 5.62 14.52 5.65
C ILE A 41 4.65 13.35 5.64
N ASP A 42 4.99 12.26 4.95
CA ASP A 42 4.22 11.01 4.94
C ASP A 42 4.01 10.45 6.36
N ARG A 43 5.07 10.44 7.19
CA ARG A 43 4.94 10.06 8.61
C ARG A 43 4.05 11.01 9.39
N ARG A 44 4.08 12.31 9.07
CA ARG A 44 3.24 13.31 9.73
C ARG A 44 1.76 13.08 9.41
N TRP A 45 1.43 12.77 8.16
CA TRP A 45 0.07 12.41 7.74
C TRP A 45 -0.41 11.14 8.43
N ARG A 46 0.41 10.07 8.48
CA ARG A 46 0.04 8.84 9.22
C ARG A 46 -0.30 9.12 10.68
N ARG A 47 0.49 9.97 11.35
CA ARG A 47 0.22 10.40 12.74
C ARG A 47 -1.07 11.20 12.88
N ILE A 48 -1.39 12.06 11.91
CA ILE A 48 -2.64 12.83 11.90
C ILE A 48 -3.85 11.90 11.73
N VAL A 49 -3.78 10.97 10.78
CA VAL A 49 -4.82 9.97 10.54
C VAL A 49 -5.06 9.13 11.79
N ALA A 50 -4.02 8.57 12.39
CA ALA A 50 -4.11 7.78 13.61
C ALA A 50 -4.76 8.56 14.76
N ARG A 51 -4.35 9.82 14.99
CA ARG A 51 -4.96 10.69 16.01
C ARG A 51 -6.43 10.97 15.76
N ARG A 52 -6.82 11.13 14.50
CA ARG A 52 -8.21 11.43 14.13
C ARG A 52 -9.11 10.20 14.23
N LEU A 53 -8.56 9.02 14.00
CA LEU A 53 -9.26 7.74 14.14
C LEU A 53 -9.26 7.20 15.57
N ARG A 54 -8.36 7.64 16.44
CA ARG A 54 -8.25 7.22 17.85
C ARG A 54 -9.60 7.15 18.61
N PRO A 55 -10.54 8.11 18.51
CA PRO A 55 -11.83 8.00 19.19
C PRO A 55 -12.71 6.83 18.70
N LEU A 56 -12.45 6.33 17.49
CA LEU A 56 -13.16 5.21 16.87
C LEU A 56 -12.46 3.86 17.12
N LEU A 57 -11.19 3.87 17.53
CA LEU A 57 -10.40 2.66 17.83
C LEU A 57 -10.64 2.22 19.28
N THR A 58 -11.87 1.79 19.58
CA THR A 58 -12.24 1.26 20.89
C THR A 58 -12.13 -0.27 20.93
N ALA A 59 -12.16 -0.84 22.15
CA ALA A 59 -12.10 -2.29 22.34
C ALA A 59 -13.17 -3.01 21.50
N GLY A 60 -12.73 -3.94 20.65
CA GLY A 60 -13.61 -4.72 19.76
C GLY A 60 -13.79 -4.15 18.34
N VAL A 61 -13.24 -2.97 18.04
CA VAL A 61 -13.27 -2.41 16.69
C VAL A 61 -12.18 -3.02 15.81
N GLN A 62 -12.54 -3.45 14.60
CA GLN A 62 -11.60 -3.94 13.60
C GLN A 62 -11.35 -2.85 12.55
N ALA A 63 -10.07 -2.58 12.28
CA ALA A 63 -9.64 -1.64 11.22
C ALA A 63 -8.95 -2.42 10.10
N LEU A 64 -9.18 -2.00 8.85
CA LEU A 64 -8.53 -2.56 7.66
C LEU A 64 -7.74 -1.46 6.95
N ASP A 65 -6.43 -1.66 6.83
CA ASP A 65 -5.52 -0.80 6.07
C ASP A 65 -5.39 -1.34 4.64
N VAL A 66 -6.07 -0.69 3.69
CA VAL A 66 -6.10 -1.13 2.29
C VAL A 66 -4.89 -0.59 1.56
N ALA A 67 -4.17 -1.48 0.87
CA ALA A 67 -2.89 -1.17 0.19
C ALA A 67 -1.81 -0.63 1.15
N CYS A 68 -1.67 -1.28 2.31
CA CYS A 68 -0.83 -0.83 3.43
C CYS A 68 0.67 -0.69 3.12
N GLY A 69 1.17 -1.22 2.01
CA GLY A 69 2.59 -1.17 1.65
C GLY A 69 3.45 -1.80 2.74
N THR A 70 4.34 -1.00 3.36
CA THR A 70 5.20 -1.41 4.49
C THR A 70 4.45 -1.58 5.82
N GLY A 71 3.17 -1.19 5.90
CA GLY A 71 2.35 -1.35 7.11
C GLY A 71 2.52 -0.26 8.17
N ASP A 72 3.25 0.82 7.88
CA ASP A 72 3.50 1.89 8.85
C ASP A 72 2.21 2.53 9.42
N LEU A 73 1.15 2.62 8.61
CA LEU A 73 -0.13 3.18 9.07
C LEU A 73 -0.85 2.22 10.00
N SER A 74 -0.87 0.92 9.67
CA SER A 74 -1.39 -0.14 10.54
C SER A 74 -0.75 -0.11 11.92
N LEU A 75 0.59 0.02 11.99
CA LEU A 75 1.33 0.16 13.26
C LEU A 75 0.91 1.44 14.01
N ALA A 76 0.82 2.57 13.32
CA ALA A 76 0.39 3.83 13.93
C ALA A 76 -1.06 3.79 14.47
N LEU A 77 -1.94 3.01 13.84
CA LEU A 77 -3.31 2.81 14.33
C LEU A 77 -3.32 1.90 15.57
N GLN A 78 -2.51 0.84 15.60
CA GLN A 78 -2.36 -0.02 16.77
C GLN A 78 -1.79 0.74 17.98
N GLU A 79 -0.83 1.65 17.80
CA GLU A 79 -0.28 2.47 18.89
C GLU A 79 -1.27 3.51 19.43
N ALA A 80 -2.29 3.87 18.65
CA ALA A 80 -3.22 4.95 18.99
C ALA A 80 -4.44 4.52 19.80
N GLY A 81 -4.88 3.26 19.66
CA GLY A 81 -6.03 2.65 20.36
C GLY A 81 -5.59 1.64 21.41
#